data_AF-A0AAU1GGH6-F1
#
_entry.id   AF-A0AAU1GGH6-F1
#
_cell.length_a   1.000
_cell.length_b   1.000
_cell.length_c   1.000
_cell.angle_alpha   90.00
_cell.angle_beta   90.00
_cell.angle_gamma   90.00
#
_symmetry.space_group_name_H-M   'P 1'
#
loop_
_entity.id
_entity.type
_entity.pdbx_description
1 polymer ?
#
loop_
_entity_poly.entity_id
_entity_poly.type
_entity_poly.pdbx_seq_one_letter_code
_entity_poly.pdbx_strand_id
1 'polypeptide(L)'
;MLKDGLYVLVAEAEERTPWITEFWQGVDACRDTCPAFAFCGGAHAANRYFEHAGRFDGTRTRYCTTAKIALLEGVTRHVRSHAH
;
A
#
# COMPACT_ATOMS: atom_id res chain seq x y z
N MET A 1 -12.40 14.01 25.93
CA MET A 1 -12.28 12.86 26.84
C MET A 1 -12.93 11.68 26.15
N LEU A 2 -12.19 10.60 25.90
CA LEU A 2 -12.77 9.33 25.45
C LEU A 2 -13.74 8.86 26.54
N LYS A 3 -15.00 8.62 26.19
CA LYS A 3 -16.04 8.25 27.16
C LYS A 3 -16.27 6.74 27.24
N ASP A 4 -15.84 6.02 26.21
CA ASP A 4 -16.04 4.58 26.08
C ASP A 4 -14.79 3.80 26.50
N GLY A 5 -15.01 2.59 27.02
CA GLY A 5 -13.91 1.70 27.39
C GLY A 5 -13.14 1.22 26.16
N LEU A 6 -11.83 1.00 26.30
CA LEU A 6 -10.95 0.55 25.21
C LEU A 6 -11.51 -0.69 24.49
N TYR A 7 -12.05 -1.66 25.22
CA TYR A 7 -12.61 -2.88 24.63
C TYR A 7 -13.79 -2.59 23.68
N VAL A 8 -14.66 -1.64 24.04
CA VAL A 8 -15.79 -1.22 23.18
C VAL A 8 -15.26 -0.60 21.90
N LEU A 9 -14.29 0.30 22.01
CA LEU A 9 -13.69 0.97 20.86
C LEU A 9 -12.96 0.01 19.92
N VAL A 10 -12.31 -1.01 20.46
CA VAL A 10 -11.66 -2.07 19.66
C VAL A 10 -12.70 -2.92 18.93
N ALA A 11 -13.74 -3.38 19.61
CA ALA A 11 -14.80 -4.17 19.00
C ALA A 11 -15.51 -3.40 17.87
N GLU A 12 -15.85 -2.13 18.10
CA GLU A 12 -16.45 -1.27 17.06
C GLU A 12 -15.51 -1.03 15.89
N ALA A 13 -14.20 -0.90 16.14
CA ALA A 13 -13.22 -0.74 15.07
C ALA A 13 -13.14 -2.00 14.21
N GLU A 14 -13.13 -3.19 14.81
CA GLU A 14 -13.14 -4.46 14.07
C GLU A 14 -14.36 -4.58 13.16
N GLU A 15 -15.56 -4.24 13.66
CA GLU A 15 -16.79 -4.27 12.86
C GLU A 15 -16.80 -3.24 11.73
N ARG A 16 -16.26 -2.03 11.97
CA ARG A 16 -16.35 -0.91 11.02
C ARG A 16 -15.19 -0.85 10.04
N THR A 17 -14.10 -1.55 10.30
CA THR A 17 -12.89 -1.48 9.48
C THR A 17 -12.34 -2.83 9.00
N PRO A 18 -13.19 -3.77 8.53
CA PRO A 18 -12.71 -5.07 8.03
C PRO A 18 -11.75 -4.92 6.83
N TRP A 19 -11.87 -3.81 6.10
CA TRP A 19 -10.98 -3.44 5.00
C TRP A 19 -9.52 -3.24 5.40
N ILE A 20 -9.22 -2.95 6.68
CA ILE A 20 -7.83 -2.79 7.15
C ILE A 20 -7.10 -4.13 7.09
N THR A 21 -7.75 -5.20 7.56
CA THR A 21 -7.20 -6.56 7.47
C THR A 21 -7.01 -6.97 6.01
N GLU A 22 -8.00 -6.72 5.15
CA GLU A 22 -7.92 -6.98 3.71
C GLU A 22 -6.77 -6.19 3.05
N PHE A 23 -6.59 -4.92 3.42
CA PHE A 23 -5.49 -4.09 2.91
C PHE A 23 -4.12 -4.66 3.26
N TRP A 24 -3.93 -5.10 4.51
CA TRP A 24 -2.66 -5.68 4.96
C TRP A 24 -2.33 -6.98 4.24
N GLN A 25 -3.34 -7.83 3.96
CA GLN A 25 -3.14 -9.02 3.12
C GLN A 25 -2.56 -8.67 1.74
N GLY A 26 -3.08 -7.62 1.10
CA GLY A 26 -2.53 -7.15 -0.17
C GLY A 26 -1.14 -6.49 -0.03
N VAL A 27 -0.83 -5.87 1.12
CA VAL A 27 0.52 -5.35 1.40
C VAL A 27 1.53 -6.49 1.55
N ASP A 28 1.17 -7.55 2.27
CA ASP A 28 2.02 -8.73 2.45
C ASP A 28 2.23 -9.45 1.10
N ALA A 29 1.16 -9.66 0.32
CA ALA A 29 1.28 -10.19 -1.04
C ALA A 29 2.15 -9.32 -1.95
N CYS A 30 2.09 -7.99 -1.80
CA CYS A 30 2.95 -7.05 -2.53
C CYS A 30 4.41 -7.14 -2.06
N ARG A 31 4.66 -7.31 -0.76
CA ARG A 31 6.01 -7.53 -0.20
C ARG A 31 6.67 -8.78 -0.78
N ASP A 32 5.91 -9.86 -0.90
CA ASP A 32 6.43 -11.15 -1.35
C ASP A 32 6.74 -11.16 -2.86
N THR A 33 6.10 -10.30 -3.64
CA THR A 33 6.13 -10.38 -5.11
C THR A 33 6.71 -9.15 -5.83
N CYS A 34 6.79 -7.99 -5.18
CA CYS A 34 7.15 -6.74 -5.84
C CYS A 34 8.64 -6.37 -5.62
N PRO A 35 9.47 -6.32 -6.69
CA PRO A 35 10.88 -5.94 -6.56
C PRO A 35 11.11 -4.52 -6.04
N ALA A 36 10.14 -3.62 -6.24
CA ALA A 36 10.20 -2.24 -5.79
C ALA A 36 9.61 -2.03 -4.38
N PHE A 37 9.23 -3.09 -3.67
CA PHE A 37 8.57 -2.97 -2.37
C PHE A 37 9.42 -2.17 -1.36
N ALA A 38 10.73 -2.40 -1.32
CA ALA A 38 11.64 -1.68 -0.44
C ALA A 38 11.60 -0.15 -0.63
N PHE A 39 11.21 0.33 -1.81
CA PHE A 39 11.07 1.75 -2.11
C PHE A 39 9.69 2.32 -1.76
N CYS A 40 8.60 1.59 -2.05
CA CYS A 40 7.23 2.12 -1.94
C CYS A 40 6.41 1.57 -0.76
N GLY A 41 6.85 0.48 -0.12
CA GLY A 41 6.21 -0.13 1.05
C GLY A 41 4.82 -0.72 0.82
N GLY A 42 4.38 -0.91 -0.43
CA GLY A 42 3.05 -1.45 -0.75
C GLY A 42 1.95 -0.40 -1.02
N ALA A 43 2.29 0.90 -0.93
CA ALA A 43 1.48 2.06 -1.34
C ALA A 43 0.07 2.15 -0.68
N HIS A 44 -0.76 3.10 -1.15
CA HIS A 44 -1.96 3.61 -0.46
C HIS A 44 -3.23 2.79 -0.68
N ALA A 45 -4.01 2.56 0.38
CA ALA A 45 -5.31 1.87 0.37
C ALA A 45 -6.32 2.49 -0.62
N ALA A 46 -6.37 3.82 -0.72
CA ALA A 46 -7.29 4.51 -1.62
C ALA A 46 -7.08 4.12 -3.10
N ASN A 47 -5.83 4.00 -3.54
CA ASN A 47 -5.54 3.62 -4.92
C ASN A 47 -6.00 2.19 -5.21
N ARG A 48 -5.83 1.27 -4.24
CA ARG A 48 -6.36 -0.10 -4.40
C ARG A 48 -7.87 -0.09 -4.50
N TYR A 49 -8.56 0.62 -3.61
CA TYR A 49 -10.01 0.73 -3.64
C TYR A 49 -10.53 1.20 -5.01
N PHE A 50 -9.99 2.31 -5.54
CA PHE A 50 -10.47 2.86 -6.81
C PHE A 50 -10.02 2.04 -8.03
N GLU A 51 -8.87 1.37 -7.98
CA GLU A 51 -8.31 0.64 -9.13
C GLU A 51 -8.67 -0.85 -9.14
N HIS A 52 -9.09 -1.41 -8.00
CA HIS A 52 -9.49 -2.82 -7.84
C HIS A 52 -10.97 -2.97 -7.47
N ALA A 53 -11.83 -2.10 -8.00
CA ALA A 53 -13.29 -2.20 -7.87
C ALA A 53 -13.78 -2.36 -6.42
N GLY A 54 -13.20 -1.57 -5.51
CA GLY A 54 -13.54 -1.56 -4.09
C GLY A 54 -12.76 -2.54 -3.22
N ARG A 55 -11.87 -3.34 -3.80
CA ARG A 55 -11.00 -4.30 -3.09
C ARG A 55 -9.70 -3.67 -2.63
N PHE A 56 -9.15 -4.19 -1.54
CA PHE A 56 -7.92 -3.72 -0.90
C PHE A 56 -6.78 -4.76 -0.91
N ASP A 57 -7.11 -6.03 -1.18
CA ASP A 57 -6.20 -7.18 -1.23
C ASP A 57 -5.37 -7.26 -2.52
N GLY A 58 -5.69 -6.45 -3.53
CA GLY A 58 -4.90 -6.32 -4.75
C GLY A 58 -3.48 -5.79 -4.50
N THR A 59 -2.54 -6.11 -5.40
CA THR A 59 -1.12 -5.73 -5.26
C THR A 59 -0.77 -4.49 -6.10
N ARG A 60 -0.45 -4.68 -7.39
CA ARG A 60 -0.03 -3.59 -8.28
C ARG A 60 -1.21 -2.71 -8.67
N THR A 61 -0.98 -1.41 -8.59
CA THR A 61 -1.87 -0.40 -9.14
C THR A 61 -1.17 0.38 -10.27
N ARG A 62 -1.95 1.07 -11.10
CA ARG A 62 -1.44 2.04 -12.08
C ARG A 62 -0.68 3.16 -11.37
N TYR A 63 -1.18 3.63 -10.22
CA TYR A 63 -0.47 4.64 -9.43
C TYR A 63 0.95 4.20 -9.06
N CYS A 64 1.14 3.01 -8.48
CA CYS A 64 2.49 2.60 -8.07
C CYS A 64 3.42 2.40 -9.28
N THR A 65 2.89 1.88 -10.39
CA THR A 65 3.67 1.67 -11.62
C THR A 65 4.17 2.99 -12.19
N THR A 66 3.30 3.98 -12.32
CA THR A 66 3.64 5.26 -12.97
C THR A 66 4.36 6.23 -12.03
N ALA A 67 3.92 6.36 -10.77
CA ALA A 67 4.43 7.40 -9.87
C ALA A 67 5.57 6.94 -8.97
N LYS A 68 5.72 5.62 -8.74
CA LYS A 68 6.77 5.07 -7.86
C LYS A 68 7.83 4.31 -8.65
N ILE A 69 7.42 3.27 -9.37
CA ILE A 69 8.35 2.35 -10.06
C ILE A 69 9.07 3.08 -11.20
N ALA A 70 8.34 3.74 -12.10
CA ALA A 70 8.96 4.45 -13.22
C ALA A 70 9.91 5.58 -12.75
N LEU A 71 9.57 6.27 -11.65
CA LEU A 71 10.45 7.27 -11.03
C LEU A 71 11.74 6.63 -10.50
N LEU A 72 11.62 5.56 -9.71
CA LEU A 72 12.77 4.83 -9.17
C LEU A 72 13.70 4.34 -10.28
N GLU A 73 13.13 3.73 -11.32
CA GLU A 73 13.89 3.24 -12.47
C GLU A 73 14.58 4.38 -13.23
N GLY A 74 13.86 5.49 -13.46
CA GLY A 74 14.40 6.67 -14.13
C GLY A 74 15.58 7.29 -13.37
N VAL A 75 15.43 7.51 -12.06
CA VAL A 75 16.50 8.06 -11.21
C VAL A 75 17.69 7.11 -11.14
N THR A 76 17.44 5.81 -10.96
CA THR A 76 18.52 4.80 -10.92
C THR A 76 19.31 4.79 -12.23
N ARG A 77 18.63 4.90 -13.37
CA ARG A 77 19.27 5.01 -14.68
C ARG A 77 20.13 6.27 -14.78
N HIS A 78 19.62 7.41 -14.34
CA HIS A 78 20.34 8.68 -14.36
C HIS A 78 21.61 8.64 -13.49
N VAL A 79 21.51 8.10 -12.27
CA VAL A 79 22.66 7.94 -11.37
C VAL A 79 23.72 7.05 -12.00
N ARG A 80 23.33 5.90 -12.58
CA ARG A 80 24.28 4.98 -13.22
C ARG A 80 25.01 5.61 -14.42
N SER A 81 24.37 6.50 -15.17
CA SER A 81 24.99 7.15 -16.31
C SER A 81 25.86 8.36 -15.95
N HIS A 82 25.83 8.82 -14.69
CA HIS A 82 26.56 10.01 -14.20
C HIS A 82 27.40 9.74 -12.94
N ALA A 83 27.57 8.47 -12.55
CA ALA A 83 28.48 8.09 -11.50
C ALA A 83 29.92 8.17 -12.05
N HIS A 84 30.61 9.27 -11.71
CA HIS A 84 32.04 9.48 -11.95
C HIS A 84 32.86 8.98 -10.77
#